data_AF-A0ABD4SI15-F1
#
_entry.id   AF-A0ABD4SI15-F1
#
_cell.length_a   1.000
_cell.length_b   1.000
_cell.length_c   1.000
_cell.angle_alpha   90.00
_cell.angle_beta   90.00
_cell.angle_gamma   90.00
#
_symmetry.space_group_name_H-M   'P 1'
#
loop_
_entity.id
_entity.type
_entity.pdbx_description
1 polymer ?
#
loop_
_entity_poly.entity_id
_entity_poly.type
_entity_poly.pdbx_seq_one_letter_code
_entity_poly.pdbx_strand_id
1 'polypeptide(L)'
;MKRYNMAINLAFMLLLMLTPSVVYASSNSNISEFEECYREGESKGIIKDGNISKDTFVEMCKESVFPAYLEAVKTDPTLTFEQFVADDNYEVPFQKKNDHPEVVTAEGSGRTAVGPFVNFISASKSYKMKAGDILICYGTGSSGRLVGHAAMATSANYIIEMPGNYRKIKGNSWRSHNARVVSKASFFKSHTKGKDYVAVYRNNHPIYSDRASTYAYRYMYKKDNPYYKITSNIFEKSPSYCSKYVVLAYYWGATKKSWGGGHRVGIIPPHQLPSYFSDSFVPSYKYKVTSY
;
A
#
# COMPACT_ATOMS: atom_id res chain seq x y z
N MET A 1 58.16 -47.32 35.75
CA MET A 1 59.49 -47.06 35.15
C MET A 1 59.41 -47.20 33.64
N LYS A 2 59.41 -46.08 32.90
CA LYS A 2 60.09 -45.82 31.61
C LYS A 2 59.39 -44.66 30.90
N ARG A 3 60.13 -43.55 30.79
CA ARG A 3 59.88 -42.37 29.95
C ARG A 3 60.48 -42.63 28.56
N TYR A 4 59.89 -42.08 27.50
CA TYR A 4 60.54 -41.44 26.33
C TYR A 4 59.42 -40.69 25.57
N ASN A 5 59.37 -39.35 25.65
CA ASN A 5 59.84 -38.38 24.63
C ASN A 5 59.14 -38.49 23.28
N MET A 6 58.36 -37.47 22.87
CA MET A 6 58.71 -36.61 21.73
C MET A 6 57.78 -35.38 21.62
N ALA A 7 58.36 -34.33 21.04
CA ALA A 7 57.93 -32.94 20.99
C ALA A 7 56.84 -32.62 19.94
N ILE A 8 56.08 -31.55 20.26
CA ILE A 8 55.67 -30.42 19.41
C ILE A 8 55.19 -30.73 17.98
N ASN A 9 53.93 -30.40 17.68
CA ASN A 9 53.62 -29.55 16.51
C ASN A 9 52.31 -28.77 16.68
N LEU A 10 52.45 -27.46 16.42
CA LEU A 10 51.40 -26.45 16.33
C LEU A 10 50.41 -26.81 15.22
N ALA A 11 49.11 -26.72 15.51
CA ALA A 11 48.10 -26.52 14.49
C ALA A 11 46.98 -25.64 15.06
N PHE A 12 47.20 -24.32 15.00
CA PHE A 12 46.11 -23.34 15.04
C PHE A 12 45.32 -23.53 13.74
N MET A 13 44.26 -24.35 13.79
CA MET A 13 43.28 -24.41 12.72
C MET A 13 42.43 -23.14 12.83
N LEU A 14 42.86 -22.08 12.13
CA LEU A 14 42.08 -20.88 11.91
C LEU A 14 40.87 -21.29 11.05
N LEU A 15 39.77 -21.63 11.71
CA LEU A 15 38.48 -21.82 11.05
C LEU A 15 38.01 -20.43 10.60
N LEU A 16 38.40 -20.04 9.38
CA LEU A 16 37.77 -18.96 8.63
C LEU A 16 36.31 -19.37 8.41
N MET A 17 35.46 -19.03 9.39
CA MET A 17 34.04 -18.92 9.17
C MET A 17 33.86 -17.80 8.16
N LEU A 18 33.80 -18.16 6.88
CA LEU A 18 33.19 -17.33 5.85
C LEU A 18 31.70 -17.22 6.22
N THR A 19 31.40 -16.30 7.14
CA THR A 19 30.06 -15.77 7.24
C THR A 19 29.77 -15.15 5.87
N PRO A 20 28.64 -15.50 5.21
CA PRO A 20 28.21 -14.70 4.07
C PRO A 20 28.03 -13.30 4.64
N SER A 21 28.92 -12.40 4.21
CA SER A 21 28.79 -10.99 4.52
C SER A 21 27.47 -10.59 3.90
N VAL A 22 26.42 -10.45 4.72
CA VAL A 22 25.24 -9.72 4.32
C VAL A 22 25.72 -8.29 4.19
N VAL A 23 26.18 -7.95 2.99
CA VAL A 23 26.46 -6.57 2.62
C VAL A 23 25.13 -5.85 2.77
N TYR A 24 24.97 -5.12 3.86
CA TYR A 24 23.96 -4.09 3.93
C TYR A 24 24.39 -3.01 2.93
N ALA A 25 24.00 -3.19 1.67
CA ALA A 25 24.15 -2.16 0.66
C ALA A 25 23.37 -0.95 1.18
N SER A 26 24.08 0.14 1.47
CA SER A 26 23.42 1.39 1.87
C SER A 26 22.50 1.83 0.72
N SER A 27 21.32 2.37 1.01
CA SER A 27 20.42 2.88 -0.04
C SER A 27 21.08 3.91 -0.99
N ASN A 28 22.19 4.54 -0.57
CA ASN A 28 23.00 5.43 -1.39
C ASN A 28 23.84 4.73 -2.46
N SER A 29 24.17 3.45 -2.33
CA SER A 29 24.94 2.69 -3.34
C SER A 29 24.10 2.24 -4.52
N ASN A 30 22.76 2.29 -4.42
CA ASN A 30 21.84 1.73 -5.41
C ASN A 30 21.11 2.81 -6.22
N ILE A 31 21.56 4.07 -6.16
CA ILE A 31 20.92 5.19 -6.87
C ILE A 31 20.81 4.90 -8.38
N SER A 32 21.82 4.28 -8.98
CA SER A 32 21.80 3.94 -10.41
C SER A 32 20.68 2.96 -10.76
N GLU A 33 20.43 1.96 -9.91
CA GLU A 33 19.36 0.95 -10.06
C GLU A 33 17.98 1.61 -9.92
N PHE A 34 17.83 2.55 -8.98
CA PHE A 34 16.57 3.30 -8.80
C PHE A 34 16.27 4.19 -10.01
N GLU A 35 17.29 4.90 -10.52
CA GLU A 35 17.13 5.70 -11.72
C GLU A 35 16.85 4.85 -12.98
N GLU A 36 17.36 3.62 -13.05
CA GLU A 36 17.06 2.68 -14.12
C GLU A 36 15.61 2.24 -14.09
N CYS A 37 15.08 1.84 -12.92
CA CYS A 37 13.67 1.56 -12.74
C CYS A 37 12.78 2.74 -13.16
N TYR A 38 13.17 3.97 -12.79
CA TYR A 38 12.45 5.17 -13.20
C TYR A 38 12.40 5.32 -14.74
N ARG A 39 13.55 5.21 -15.41
CA ARG A 39 13.62 5.29 -16.89
C ARG A 39 12.82 4.17 -17.56
N GLU A 40 12.84 2.96 -17.00
CA GLU A 40 12.04 1.86 -17.50
C GLU A 40 10.54 2.18 -17.42
N GLY A 41 10.08 2.71 -16.27
CA GLY A 41 8.70 3.15 -16.08
C GLY A 41 8.27 4.26 -17.06
N GLU A 42 9.16 5.21 -17.39
CA GLU A 42 8.93 6.22 -18.43
C GLU A 42 8.82 5.58 -19.82
N SER A 43 9.72 4.66 -20.16
CA SER A 43 9.73 3.97 -21.47
C SER A 43 8.44 3.17 -21.71
N LYS A 44 7.85 2.62 -20.65
CA LYS A 44 6.56 1.91 -20.66
C LYS A 44 5.36 2.86 -20.67
N GLY A 45 5.58 4.17 -20.54
CA GLY A 45 4.53 5.18 -20.42
C GLY A 45 3.71 5.07 -19.13
N ILE A 46 4.25 4.41 -18.09
CA ILE A 46 3.62 4.28 -16.77
C ILE A 46 3.93 5.52 -15.94
N ILE A 47 5.21 5.89 -15.88
CA ILE A 47 5.65 7.18 -15.34
C ILE A 47 5.46 8.23 -16.44
N LYS A 48 4.85 9.35 -16.07
CA LYS A 48 4.55 10.47 -16.97
C LYS A 48 4.79 11.77 -16.22
N ASP A 49 5.16 12.81 -16.95
CA ASP A 49 5.26 14.16 -16.40
C ASP A 49 3.95 14.54 -15.68
N GLY A 50 4.05 14.63 -14.34
CA GLY A 50 2.94 15.00 -13.46
C GLY A 50 2.43 13.92 -12.50
N ASN A 51 2.78 12.63 -12.67
CA ASN A 51 2.41 11.60 -11.68
C ASN A 51 3.47 11.43 -10.58
N ILE A 52 4.75 11.38 -10.93
CA ILE A 52 5.89 11.41 -10.00
C ILE A 52 7.14 11.98 -10.70
N SER A 53 7.99 12.72 -9.98
CA SER A 53 9.29 13.17 -10.49
C SER A 53 10.39 12.16 -10.17
N LYS A 54 11.47 12.12 -10.97
CA LYS A 54 12.64 11.27 -10.71
C LYS A 54 13.17 11.40 -9.29
N ASP A 55 13.38 12.63 -8.82
CA ASP A 55 13.90 12.87 -7.46
C ASP A 55 12.96 12.31 -6.38
N THR A 56 11.65 12.46 -6.57
CA THR A 56 10.65 11.92 -5.63
C THR A 56 10.66 10.39 -5.66
N PHE A 57 10.75 9.79 -6.85
CA PHE A 57 10.82 8.34 -7.02
C PHE A 57 12.07 7.75 -6.36
N VAL A 58 13.25 8.33 -6.62
CA VAL A 58 14.53 7.91 -6.04
C VAL A 58 14.49 8.05 -4.52
N GLU A 59 13.92 9.13 -3.99
CA GLU A 59 13.80 9.31 -2.54
C GLU A 59 12.87 8.26 -1.91
N MET A 60 11.70 8.00 -2.51
CA MET A 60 10.82 6.92 -2.05
C MET A 60 11.51 5.56 -2.10
N CYS A 61 12.30 5.30 -3.14
CA CYS A 61 13.09 4.07 -3.25
C CYS A 61 14.06 3.92 -2.08
N LYS A 62 14.79 4.99 -1.73
CA LYS A 62 15.71 4.98 -0.59
C LYS A 62 14.99 4.77 0.74
N GLU A 63 13.88 5.48 0.96
CA GLU A 63 13.23 5.55 2.27
C GLU A 63 12.31 4.37 2.56
N SER A 64 11.70 3.78 1.52
CA SER A 64 10.59 2.83 1.70
C SER A 64 10.61 1.63 0.75
N VAL A 65 10.79 1.81 -0.56
CA VAL A 65 10.66 0.72 -1.55
C VAL A 65 11.81 -0.28 -1.43
N PHE A 66 13.06 0.20 -1.39
CA PHE A 66 14.22 -0.68 -1.29
C PHE A 66 14.28 -1.42 0.05
N PRO A 67 14.03 -0.79 1.21
CA PRO A 67 13.85 -1.52 2.47
C PRO A 67 12.74 -2.60 2.41
N ALA A 68 11.62 -2.33 1.74
CA ALA A 68 10.55 -3.32 1.59
C ALA A 68 10.98 -4.49 0.69
N TYR A 69 11.68 -4.19 -0.42
CA TYR A 69 12.28 -5.19 -1.29
C TYR A 69 13.25 -6.11 -0.54
N LEU A 70 14.15 -5.55 0.30
CA LEU A 70 15.10 -6.34 1.10
C LEU A 70 14.41 -7.30 2.08
N GLU A 71 13.20 -6.99 2.54
CA GLU A 71 12.39 -7.93 3.32
C GLU A 71 11.71 -8.98 2.45
N ALA A 72 11.24 -8.62 1.25
CA ALA A 72 10.59 -9.53 0.31
C ALA A 72 11.55 -10.63 -0.19
N VAL A 73 12.80 -10.28 -0.53
CA VAL A 73 13.80 -11.24 -1.02
C VAL A 73 14.22 -12.29 -0.01
N LYS A 74 13.99 -12.07 1.29
CA LYS A 74 14.19 -13.10 2.32
C LYS A 74 13.21 -14.27 2.15
N THR A 75 12.05 -14.01 1.55
CA THR A 75 11.02 -15.04 1.31
C THR A 75 11.02 -15.54 -0.12
N ASP A 76 11.45 -14.71 -1.08
CA ASP A 76 11.64 -15.08 -2.47
C ASP A 76 13.00 -14.56 -2.96
N PRO A 77 14.07 -15.37 -2.84
CA PRO A 77 15.41 -14.95 -3.27
C PRO A 77 15.57 -14.73 -4.78
N THR A 78 14.56 -15.06 -5.59
CA THR A 78 14.59 -14.88 -7.05
C THR A 78 14.01 -13.54 -7.51
N LEU A 79 13.29 -12.84 -6.61
CA LEU A 79 12.69 -11.53 -6.89
C LEU A 79 13.78 -10.49 -7.10
N THR A 80 13.77 -9.81 -8.24
CA THR A 80 14.66 -8.66 -8.50
C THR A 80 14.03 -7.36 -8.05
N PHE A 81 14.84 -6.31 -7.87
CA PHE A 81 14.31 -5.00 -7.48
C PHE A 81 13.43 -4.40 -8.60
N GLU A 82 13.83 -4.57 -9.86
CA GLU A 82 13.05 -4.12 -11.02
C GLU A 82 11.69 -4.81 -11.08
N GLN A 83 11.65 -6.13 -10.83
CA GLN A 83 10.40 -6.88 -10.73
C GLN A 83 9.55 -6.35 -9.58
N PHE A 84 10.13 -6.14 -8.41
CA PHE A 84 9.41 -5.62 -7.24
C PHE A 84 8.77 -4.23 -7.50
N VAL A 85 9.51 -3.33 -8.14
CA VAL A 85 9.01 -1.99 -8.50
C VAL A 85 7.95 -2.06 -9.60
N ALA A 86 8.17 -2.88 -10.63
CA ALA A 86 7.19 -3.09 -11.70
C ALA A 86 5.89 -3.69 -11.14
N ASP A 87 6.02 -4.61 -10.19
CA ASP A 87 4.94 -5.21 -9.41
C ASP A 87 4.28 -4.24 -8.43
N ASP A 88 4.73 -3.00 -8.27
CA ASP A 88 3.96 -1.96 -7.58
C ASP A 88 3.59 -0.80 -8.52
N ASN A 89 3.61 -1.07 -9.83
CA ASN A 89 3.32 -0.11 -10.88
C ASN A 89 4.19 1.15 -10.75
N TYR A 90 5.46 0.97 -10.40
CA TYR A 90 6.45 2.03 -10.24
C TYR A 90 6.01 3.14 -9.25
N GLU A 91 5.31 2.76 -8.18
CA GLU A 91 4.83 3.67 -7.13
C GLU A 91 3.86 4.76 -7.63
N VAL A 92 3.26 4.56 -8.80
CA VAL A 92 2.25 5.46 -9.37
C VAL A 92 0.88 4.79 -9.44
N PRO A 93 -0.22 5.56 -9.36
CA PRO A 93 -1.57 5.04 -9.49
C PRO A 93 -1.76 4.26 -10.79
N PHE A 94 -2.34 3.07 -10.69
CA PHE A 94 -2.90 2.38 -11.83
C PHE A 94 -3.93 3.29 -12.52
N GLN A 95 -3.76 3.55 -13.81
CA GLN A 95 -4.62 4.45 -14.56
C GLN A 95 -5.07 3.81 -15.85
N LYS A 96 -6.39 3.68 -16.03
CA LYS A 96 -6.94 3.30 -17.33
C LYS A 96 -6.75 4.44 -18.31
N LYS A 97 -6.75 4.12 -19.60
CA LYS A 97 -6.62 5.10 -20.70
C LYS A 97 -7.58 6.30 -20.58
N ASN A 98 -8.79 6.08 -20.08
CA ASN A 98 -9.84 7.11 -19.96
C ASN A 98 -10.00 7.66 -18.52
N ASP A 99 -9.08 7.32 -17.62
CA ASP A 99 -9.08 7.89 -16.28
C ASP A 99 -8.49 9.30 -16.33
N HIS A 100 -9.26 10.26 -15.81
CA HIS A 100 -8.87 11.67 -15.67
C HIS A 100 -9.15 12.08 -14.23
N PRO A 101 -8.26 11.73 -13.28
CA PRO A 101 -8.48 11.98 -11.87
C PRO A 101 -8.54 13.48 -11.59
N GLU A 102 -9.57 13.94 -10.90
CA GLU A 102 -9.63 15.32 -10.44
C GLU A 102 -8.74 15.50 -9.20
N VAL A 103 -7.88 16.53 -9.21
CA VAL A 103 -7.12 16.93 -8.01
C VAL A 103 -8.06 17.72 -7.08
N VAL A 104 -8.21 17.25 -5.84
CA VAL A 104 -9.23 17.73 -4.90
C VAL A 104 -8.72 17.78 -3.46
N THR A 105 -9.38 18.56 -2.60
CA THR A 105 -9.25 18.45 -1.13
C THR A 105 -10.35 17.54 -0.57
N ALA A 106 -10.08 16.87 0.54
CA ALA A 106 -11.07 16.11 1.30
C ALA A 106 -11.93 16.96 2.24
N GLU A 107 -11.56 18.23 2.51
CA GLU A 107 -12.40 19.16 3.27
C GLU A 107 -13.73 19.42 2.56
N GLY A 108 -14.81 19.51 3.33
CA GLY A 108 -16.10 19.94 2.81
C GLY A 108 -16.02 21.39 2.34
N SER A 109 -16.69 21.73 1.24
CA SER A 109 -16.89 23.11 0.78
C SER A 109 -17.58 23.92 1.88
N GLY A 110 -16.79 24.56 2.74
CA GLY A 110 -17.26 25.18 3.98
C GLY A 110 -16.34 26.32 4.42
N ARG A 111 -15.96 27.20 3.49
CA ARG A 111 -15.49 28.55 3.81
C ARG A 111 -16.02 29.51 2.74
N THR A 112 -17.20 30.06 2.97
CA THR A 112 -17.60 31.32 2.34
C THR A 112 -16.65 32.37 2.91
N ALA A 113 -15.66 32.82 2.14
CA ALA A 113 -14.85 33.96 2.53
C ALA A 113 -15.77 35.20 2.55
N VAL A 114 -16.23 35.60 3.73
CA VAL A 114 -16.92 36.88 3.93
C VAL A 114 -15.85 37.90 4.28
N GLY A 115 -15.39 38.64 3.27
CA GLY A 115 -14.45 39.75 3.43
C GLY A 115 -14.36 40.58 2.15
N PRO A 116 -14.27 41.92 2.22
CA PRO A 116 -14.43 42.82 1.07
C PRO A 116 -13.24 42.82 0.09
N PHE A 117 -12.23 41.95 0.28
CA PHE A 117 -11.07 41.83 -0.59
C PHE A 117 -10.64 40.36 -0.71
N VAL A 118 -11.20 39.61 -1.67
CA VAL A 118 -10.63 38.33 -2.11
C VAL A 118 -10.64 38.25 -3.63
N ASN A 119 -9.46 38.51 -4.20
CA ASN A 119 -9.12 38.13 -5.57
C ASN A 119 -9.19 36.60 -5.70
N PHE A 120 -10.02 36.12 -6.64
CA PHE A 120 -10.04 34.79 -7.26
C PHE A 120 -9.40 33.62 -6.47
N ILE A 121 -10.03 33.18 -5.38
CA ILE A 121 -9.76 31.83 -4.86
C ILE A 121 -10.57 30.87 -5.72
N SER A 122 -9.87 30.13 -6.60
CA SER A 122 -10.43 28.98 -7.31
C SER A 122 -11.21 28.11 -6.33
N ALA A 123 -12.52 27.92 -6.56
CA ALA A 123 -13.35 27.08 -5.71
C ALA A 123 -12.74 25.68 -5.67
N SER A 124 -12.12 25.32 -4.54
CA SER A 124 -11.48 24.01 -4.41
C SER A 124 -12.54 22.92 -4.57
N LYS A 125 -12.41 22.10 -5.62
CA LYS A 125 -13.26 20.93 -5.80
C LYS A 125 -13.05 20.02 -4.59
N SER A 126 -14.14 19.70 -3.89
CA SER A 126 -14.11 18.85 -2.70
C SER A 126 -14.45 17.41 -3.06
N TYR A 127 -13.66 16.47 -2.55
CA TYR A 127 -13.89 15.04 -2.73
C TYR A 127 -15.23 14.62 -2.13
N LYS A 128 -16.15 14.18 -3.00
CA LYS A 128 -17.45 13.60 -2.62
C LYS A 128 -17.30 12.09 -2.41
N MET A 129 -16.90 11.71 -1.20
CA MET A 129 -16.70 10.31 -0.79
C MET A 129 -18.02 9.53 -0.83
N LYS A 130 -17.97 8.32 -1.37
CA LYS A 130 -19.09 7.38 -1.48
C LYS A 130 -18.70 6.03 -0.89
N ALA A 131 -19.70 5.31 -0.39
CA ALA A 131 -19.52 3.95 0.12
C ALA A 131 -18.93 3.04 -0.97
N GLY A 132 -17.91 2.27 -0.59
CA GLY A 132 -17.16 1.38 -1.47
C GLY A 132 -16.07 2.05 -2.31
N ASP A 133 -15.86 3.37 -2.20
CA ASP A 133 -14.65 3.98 -2.77
C ASP A 133 -13.41 3.30 -2.19
N ILE A 134 -12.52 2.88 -3.07
CA ILE A 134 -11.23 2.26 -2.72
C ILE A 134 -10.22 3.39 -2.62
N LEU A 135 -9.54 3.47 -1.47
CA LEU A 135 -8.61 4.53 -1.13
C LEU A 135 -7.21 3.93 -1.06
N ILE A 136 -6.28 4.41 -1.88
CA ILE A 136 -4.90 3.94 -1.91
C ILE A 136 -3.98 5.11 -1.59
N CYS A 137 -3.19 4.99 -0.53
CA CYS A 137 -2.25 6.00 -0.07
C CYS A 137 -0.91 5.87 -0.79
N TYR A 138 -0.38 7.01 -1.24
CA TYR A 138 0.93 7.16 -1.87
C TYR A 138 1.76 8.16 -1.08
N GLY A 139 3.04 7.85 -0.87
CA GLY A 139 4.00 8.71 -0.15
C GLY A 139 4.54 8.09 1.14
N THR A 140 5.40 8.83 1.84
CA THR A 140 6.29 8.29 2.89
C THR A 140 5.53 7.96 4.20
N GLY A 141 4.32 8.52 4.38
CA GLY A 141 3.41 8.18 5.47
C GLY A 141 2.63 6.86 5.29
N SER A 142 2.75 6.18 4.14
CA SER A 142 2.10 4.88 3.93
C SER A 142 2.91 3.77 4.61
N SER A 143 2.47 3.34 5.79
CA SER A 143 3.22 2.43 6.67
C SER A 143 2.86 0.96 6.42
N GLY A 144 3.82 0.16 5.98
CA GLY A 144 3.63 -1.27 5.79
C GLY A 144 4.88 -2.03 5.32
N ARG A 145 4.82 -3.37 5.38
CA ARG A 145 5.76 -4.30 4.72
C ARG A 145 5.62 -4.33 3.20
N LEU A 146 4.50 -3.81 2.69
CA LEU A 146 4.24 -3.50 1.29
C LEU A 146 4.21 -1.97 1.23
N VAL A 147 4.78 -1.40 0.18
CA VAL A 147 4.72 0.04 -0.02
C VAL A 147 3.24 0.42 -0.26
N GLY A 148 2.81 1.55 0.30
CA GLY A 148 1.42 1.97 0.24
C GLY A 148 0.51 1.46 1.37
N HIS A 149 -0.73 1.97 1.36
CA HIS A 149 -1.81 1.52 2.24
C HIS A 149 -3.13 1.56 1.49
N ALA A 150 -4.01 0.60 1.76
CA ALA A 150 -5.33 0.54 1.14
C ALA A 150 -6.43 0.55 2.21
N ALA A 151 -7.49 1.28 1.90
CA ALA A 151 -8.67 1.41 2.73
C ALA A 151 -9.92 1.47 1.85
N MET A 152 -11.10 1.43 2.49
CA MET A 152 -12.38 1.56 1.80
C MET A 152 -13.29 2.53 2.54
N ALA A 153 -13.96 3.42 1.81
CA ALA A 153 -15.00 4.24 2.38
C ALA A 153 -16.22 3.39 2.76
N THR A 154 -16.74 3.53 3.96
CA THR A 154 -17.99 2.86 4.39
C THR A 154 -19.21 3.75 4.25
N SER A 155 -19.01 5.06 4.17
CA SER A 155 -20.04 6.09 4.00
C SER A 155 -19.40 7.39 3.49
N ALA A 156 -20.17 8.48 3.45
CA ALA A 156 -19.63 9.80 3.15
C ALA A 156 -18.65 10.34 4.22
N ASN A 157 -18.64 9.77 5.42
CA ASN A 157 -17.93 10.33 6.59
C ASN A 157 -16.95 9.35 7.25
N TYR A 158 -17.00 8.07 6.91
CA TYR A 158 -16.22 7.03 7.58
C TYR A 158 -15.49 6.14 6.59
N ILE A 159 -14.30 5.71 7.01
CA ILE A 159 -13.39 4.86 6.25
C ILE A 159 -13.03 3.68 7.14
N ILE A 160 -13.03 2.50 6.56
CA ILE A 160 -12.54 1.27 7.19
C ILE A 160 -11.16 0.93 6.63
N GLU A 161 -10.24 0.59 7.51
CA GLU A 161 -8.86 0.29 7.15
C GLU A 161 -8.24 -0.76 8.08
N MET A 162 -7.17 -1.40 7.61
CA MET A 162 -6.33 -2.28 8.41
C MET A 162 -4.89 -1.76 8.40
N PRO A 163 -4.47 -0.91 9.36
CA PRO A 163 -3.08 -0.48 9.44
C PRO A 163 -2.13 -1.64 9.75
N GLY A 164 -0.96 -1.64 9.09
CA GLY A 164 0.08 -2.65 9.30
C GLY A 164 0.79 -2.58 10.66
N ASN A 165 0.67 -1.45 11.35
CA ASN A 165 1.23 -1.26 12.68
C ASN A 165 0.35 -2.00 13.69
N TYR A 166 0.77 -3.21 14.05
CA TYR A 166 0.18 -3.98 15.14
C TYR A 166 0.22 -3.16 16.43
N ARG A 167 -0.95 -2.71 16.91
CA ARG A 167 -1.06 -2.20 18.27
C ARG A 167 -0.98 -3.41 19.19
N LYS A 168 0.17 -3.59 19.85
CA LYS A 168 0.30 -4.51 20.98
C LYS A 168 -0.55 -3.98 22.14
N ILE A 169 -1.86 -4.20 22.09
CA ILE A 169 -2.73 -3.91 23.23
C ILE A 169 -2.46 -5.02 24.25
N LYS A 170 -1.98 -4.66 25.44
CA LYS A 170 -1.82 -5.62 26.54
C LYS A 170 -3.20 -6.15 26.95
N GLY A 171 -3.38 -7.47 26.90
CA GLY A 171 -4.59 -8.18 27.34
C GLY A 171 -5.41 -8.85 26.22
N ASN A 172 -6.25 -9.82 26.57
CA ASN A 172 -7.17 -10.57 25.70
C ASN A 172 -8.37 -9.72 25.24
N SER A 173 -8.12 -8.55 24.66
CA SER A 173 -9.17 -7.70 24.13
C SER A 173 -9.46 -8.09 22.68
N TRP A 174 -10.73 -8.14 22.27
CA TRP A 174 -11.16 -8.10 20.86
C TRP A 174 -10.54 -6.92 20.05
N ARG A 175 -9.79 -6.02 20.70
CA ARG A 175 -8.97 -4.96 20.10
C ARG A 175 -7.53 -5.38 19.74
N SER A 176 -7.11 -6.64 19.94
CA SER A 176 -5.88 -7.21 19.34
C SER A 176 -5.99 -7.36 17.82
N HIS A 177 -7.18 -7.12 17.28
CA HIS A 177 -7.49 -7.11 15.87
C HIS A 177 -7.30 -5.72 15.24
N ASN A 178 -6.75 -5.69 14.03
CA ASN A 178 -6.20 -4.47 13.46
C ASN A 178 -7.17 -3.67 12.59
N ALA A 179 -8.32 -4.22 12.17
CA ALA A 179 -9.28 -3.43 11.41
C ALA A 179 -9.91 -2.35 12.29
N ARG A 180 -10.01 -1.12 11.74
CA ARG A 180 -10.60 0.03 12.43
C ARG A 180 -11.44 0.87 11.48
N VAL A 181 -12.39 1.58 12.06
CA VAL A 181 -13.17 2.61 11.37
C VAL A 181 -12.72 3.98 11.88
N VAL A 182 -12.34 4.86 10.98
CA VAL A 182 -11.88 6.22 11.26
C VAL A 182 -12.76 7.23 10.51
N SER A 183 -12.79 8.47 10.99
CA SER A 183 -13.47 9.54 10.27
C SER A 183 -12.71 9.93 8.99
N LYS A 184 -13.44 10.47 8.01
CA LYS A 184 -12.86 11.08 6.80
C LYS A 184 -11.72 12.03 7.15
N ALA A 185 -11.97 12.93 8.10
CA ALA A 185 -10.98 13.90 8.59
C ALA A 185 -9.72 13.25 9.14
N SER A 186 -9.87 12.26 10.02
CA SER A 186 -8.74 11.58 10.62
C SER A 186 -7.89 10.86 9.58
N PHE A 187 -8.53 10.18 8.62
CA PHE A 187 -7.81 9.43 7.59
C PHE A 187 -7.00 10.37 6.68
N PHE A 188 -7.65 11.36 6.05
CA PHE A 188 -6.98 12.22 5.08
C PHE A 188 -5.92 13.11 5.76
N LYS A 189 -6.17 13.67 6.95
CA LYS A 189 -5.11 14.39 7.70
C LYS A 189 -3.87 13.52 7.99
N SER A 190 -4.05 12.21 8.15
CA SER A 190 -2.95 11.27 8.37
C SER A 190 -2.23 10.86 7.08
N HIS A 191 -2.88 10.92 5.92
CA HIS A 191 -2.40 10.32 4.66
C HIS A 191 -2.24 11.30 3.49
N THR A 192 -2.38 12.61 3.72
CA THR A 192 -2.15 13.65 2.71
C THR A 192 -1.25 14.77 3.26
N LYS A 193 -0.11 14.40 3.87
CA LYS A 193 0.85 15.35 4.44
C LYS A 193 1.97 15.63 3.45
N GLY A 194 2.38 16.90 3.32
CA GLY A 194 3.47 17.27 2.44
C GLY A 194 3.17 16.89 0.99
N LYS A 195 3.93 15.93 0.44
CA LYS A 195 3.75 15.41 -0.93
C LYS A 195 2.85 14.17 -1.00
N ASP A 196 2.45 13.61 0.15
CA ASP A 196 1.59 12.43 0.21
C ASP A 196 0.19 12.74 -0.34
N TYR A 197 -0.43 11.73 -0.94
CA TYR A 197 -1.79 11.85 -1.45
C TYR A 197 -2.53 10.52 -1.39
N VAL A 198 -3.84 10.58 -1.52
CA VAL A 198 -4.71 9.42 -1.61
C VAL A 198 -5.34 9.34 -2.98
N ALA A 199 -5.09 8.25 -3.69
CA ALA A 199 -5.77 7.92 -4.92
C ALA A 199 -7.13 7.28 -4.62
N VAL A 200 -8.21 7.85 -5.17
CA VAL A 200 -9.56 7.33 -5.00
C VAL A 200 -10.00 6.60 -6.27
N TYR A 201 -10.28 5.32 -6.11
CA TYR A 201 -10.80 4.46 -7.15
C TYR A 201 -12.27 4.17 -6.88
N ARG A 202 -13.10 4.32 -7.92
CA ARG A 202 -14.55 4.08 -7.82
C ARG A 202 -14.98 3.05 -8.85
N ASN A 203 -15.63 2.01 -8.37
CA ASN A 203 -16.27 1.01 -9.22
C ASN A 203 -17.53 1.63 -9.89
N ASN A 204 -17.77 1.28 -11.15
CA ASN A 204 -18.91 1.77 -11.95
C ASN A 204 -20.25 1.09 -11.57
N HIS A 205 -20.24 0.13 -10.65
CA HIS A 205 -21.40 -0.58 -10.15
C HIS A 205 -21.72 -0.20 -8.69
N PRO A 206 -22.45 0.91 -8.45
CA PRO A 206 -22.62 1.48 -7.11
C PRO A 206 -23.31 0.53 -6.11
N ILE A 207 -24.22 -0.33 -6.57
CA ILE A 207 -24.88 -1.34 -5.72
C ILE A 207 -23.85 -2.34 -5.15
N TYR A 208 -22.85 -2.71 -5.94
CA TYR A 208 -21.82 -3.64 -5.50
C TYR A 208 -20.82 -2.96 -4.57
N SER A 209 -20.47 -1.70 -4.83
CA SER A 209 -19.69 -0.88 -3.89
C SER A 209 -20.36 -0.77 -2.51
N ASP A 210 -21.66 -0.48 -2.48
CA ASP A 210 -22.43 -0.39 -1.22
C ASP A 210 -22.47 -1.73 -0.46
N ARG A 211 -22.69 -2.83 -1.19
CA ARG A 211 -22.64 -4.18 -0.61
C ARG A 211 -21.27 -4.54 -0.05
N ALA A 212 -20.19 -4.20 -0.76
CA ALA A 212 -18.82 -4.41 -0.28
C ALA A 212 -18.57 -3.64 1.01
N SER A 213 -18.90 -2.34 1.05
CA SER A 213 -18.74 -1.53 2.25
C SER A 213 -19.57 -2.01 3.43
N THR A 214 -20.82 -2.42 3.16
CA THR A 214 -21.72 -2.96 4.19
C THR A 214 -21.16 -4.25 4.77
N TYR A 215 -20.66 -5.15 3.90
CA TYR A 215 -20.09 -6.42 4.33
C TYR A 215 -18.83 -6.23 5.16
N ALA A 216 -17.91 -5.35 4.73
CA ALA A 216 -16.71 -5.02 5.49
C ALA A 216 -17.05 -4.50 6.89
N TYR A 217 -18.00 -3.56 6.99
CA TYR A 217 -18.39 -3.01 8.28
C TYR A 217 -19.07 -4.04 9.18
N ARG A 218 -20.11 -4.73 8.68
CA ARG A 218 -20.96 -5.61 9.50
C ARG A 218 -20.31 -6.95 9.85
N TYR A 219 -19.62 -7.57 8.89
CA TYR A 219 -19.09 -8.91 9.08
C TYR A 219 -17.59 -8.88 9.33
N MET A 220 -16.82 -8.21 8.47
CA MET A 220 -15.36 -8.27 8.60
C MET A 220 -14.82 -7.42 9.76
N TYR A 221 -15.50 -6.35 10.17
CA TYR A 221 -15.07 -5.49 11.29
C TYR A 221 -15.86 -5.75 12.57
N LYS A 222 -17.19 -5.71 12.53
CA LYS A 222 -17.99 -5.87 13.76
C LYS A 222 -18.05 -7.30 14.29
N LYS A 223 -18.04 -8.30 13.40
CA LYS A 223 -18.19 -9.72 13.77
C LYS A 223 -16.84 -10.44 13.87
N ASP A 224 -16.02 -10.36 12.83
CA ASP A 224 -14.81 -11.19 12.73
C ASP A 224 -13.56 -10.44 13.20
N ASN A 225 -13.35 -9.21 12.70
CA ASN A 225 -12.18 -8.36 12.91
C ASN A 225 -10.84 -9.12 12.79
N PRO A 226 -10.26 -9.34 11.60
CA PRO A 226 -9.05 -10.14 11.48
C PRO A 226 -7.81 -9.45 12.10
N TYR A 227 -6.85 -10.26 12.56
CA TYR A 227 -5.52 -9.75 12.91
C TYR A 227 -4.72 -9.46 11.64
N TYR A 228 -3.76 -8.52 11.75
CA TYR A 228 -2.94 -8.12 10.61
C TYR A 228 -1.81 -9.11 10.39
N LYS A 229 -1.76 -9.70 9.19
CA LYS A 229 -0.60 -10.46 8.71
C LYS A 229 -0.62 -10.49 7.19
N ILE A 230 0.50 -10.14 6.58
CA ILE A 230 0.70 -10.39 5.15
C ILE A 230 0.69 -11.90 4.93
N THR A 231 -0.22 -12.38 4.10
CA THR A 231 -0.42 -13.80 3.81
C THR A 231 -0.76 -13.98 2.34
N SER A 232 -0.33 -15.10 1.76
CA SER A 232 -0.53 -15.40 0.35
C SER A 232 -1.88 -16.03 0.04
N ASN A 233 -2.61 -16.59 1.01
CA ASN A 233 -3.95 -17.11 0.74
C ASN A 233 -4.94 -15.95 0.63
N ILE A 234 -5.30 -15.57 -0.60
CA ILE A 234 -6.07 -14.34 -0.87
C ILE A 234 -7.47 -14.40 -0.27
N PHE A 235 -8.14 -15.56 -0.32
CA PHE A 235 -9.55 -15.69 0.05
C PHE A 235 -9.80 -16.11 1.50
N GLU A 236 -8.74 -16.46 2.24
CA GLU A 236 -8.80 -16.67 3.68
C GLU A 236 -9.12 -15.35 4.39
N LYS A 237 -10.16 -15.32 5.23
CA LYS A 237 -10.65 -14.08 5.85
C LYS A 237 -9.77 -13.56 6.99
N SER A 238 -9.07 -14.45 7.70
CA SER A 238 -8.19 -14.12 8.81
C SER A 238 -6.98 -15.05 8.80
N PRO A 239 -5.75 -14.53 8.83
CA PRO A 239 -5.42 -13.10 8.90
C PRO A 239 -5.63 -12.36 7.58
N SER A 240 -5.65 -11.03 7.67
CA SER A 240 -5.77 -10.14 6.51
C SER A 240 -4.78 -8.97 6.62
N TYR A 241 -4.69 -8.18 5.56
CA TYR A 241 -3.95 -6.92 5.50
C TYR A 241 -4.72 -5.91 4.67
N CYS A 242 -4.24 -4.66 4.59
CA CYS A 242 -4.96 -3.51 4.04
C CYS A 242 -5.66 -3.77 2.70
N SER A 243 -4.91 -4.13 1.67
CA SER A 243 -5.42 -4.39 0.31
C SER A 243 -6.23 -5.69 0.20
N LYS A 244 -5.77 -6.78 0.82
CA LYS A 244 -6.55 -8.04 0.90
C LYS A 244 -7.92 -7.83 1.56
N TYR A 245 -8.01 -6.96 2.57
CA TYR A 245 -9.27 -6.65 3.23
C TYR A 245 -10.28 -6.01 2.27
N VAL A 246 -9.82 -5.10 1.41
CA VAL A 246 -10.65 -4.47 0.38
C VAL A 246 -11.12 -5.51 -0.65
N VAL A 247 -10.21 -6.38 -1.13
CA VAL A 247 -10.58 -7.45 -2.07
C VAL A 247 -11.60 -8.41 -1.47
N LEU A 248 -11.39 -8.85 -0.23
CA LEU A 248 -12.32 -9.74 0.47
C LEU A 248 -13.70 -9.09 0.65
N ALA A 249 -13.76 -7.78 0.90
CA ALA A 249 -15.02 -7.06 1.02
C ALA A 249 -15.84 -7.10 -0.29
N TYR A 250 -15.18 -6.86 -1.43
CA TYR A 250 -15.82 -6.96 -2.74
C TYR A 250 -16.17 -8.41 -3.10
N TYR A 251 -15.25 -9.35 -2.91
CA TYR A 251 -15.44 -10.75 -3.29
C TYR A 251 -16.56 -11.44 -2.51
N TRP A 252 -16.57 -11.28 -1.18
CA TRP A 252 -17.55 -11.94 -0.31
C TRP A 252 -18.81 -11.12 -0.10
N GLY A 253 -18.70 -9.79 -0.09
CA GLY A 253 -19.81 -8.89 0.18
C GLY A 253 -20.60 -8.48 -1.05
N ALA A 254 -19.91 -8.20 -2.16
CA ALA A 254 -20.54 -7.71 -3.37
C ALA A 254 -20.86 -8.84 -4.35
N THR A 255 -19.82 -9.49 -4.88
CA THR A 255 -19.94 -10.65 -5.77
C THR A 255 -18.58 -11.27 -6.03
N LYS A 256 -18.53 -12.61 -6.14
CA LYS A 256 -17.31 -13.32 -6.54
C LYS A 256 -16.83 -12.93 -7.94
N LYS A 257 -17.72 -12.41 -8.80
CA LYS A 257 -17.37 -11.89 -10.13
C LYS A 257 -16.50 -10.64 -10.08
N SER A 258 -16.36 -9.98 -8.93
CA SER A 258 -15.47 -8.82 -8.81
C SER A 258 -14.00 -9.19 -8.95
N TRP A 259 -13.65 -10.47 -8.79
CA TRP A 259 -12.29 -10.98 -8.93
C TRP A 259 -11.95 -11.31 -10.38
N GLY A 260 -10.81 -10.84 -10.87
CA GLY A 260 -10.34 -11.01 -12.24
C GLY A 260 -9.94 -12.42 -12.65
N GLY A 261 -10.23 -13.43 -11.83
CA GLY A 261 -9.94 -14.83 -12.17
C GLY A 261 -8.46 -15.23 -12.01
N GLY A 262 -7.62 -14.35 -11.47
CA GLY A 262 -6.19 -14.59 -11.22
C GLY A 262 -5.89 -15.60 -10.10
N HIS A 263 -4.59 -15.77 -9.82
CA HIS A 263 -4.05 -16.70 -8.83
C HIS A 263 -4.79 -16.64 -7.49
N ARG A 264 -5.19 -17.79 -6.95
CA ARG A 264 -5.83 -17.89 -5.61
C ARG A 264 -4.83 -17.71 -4.46
N VAL A 265 -3.54 -17.72 -4.81
CA VAL A 265 -2.40 -17.55 -3.93
C VAL A 265 -1.55 -16.39 -4.45
N GLY A 266 -1.10 -15.52 -3.56
CA GLY A 266 -0.34 -14.32 -3.90
C GLY A 266 -0.54 -13.23 -2.86
N ILE A 267 0.36 -12.24 -2.89
CA ILE A 267 0.19 -11.00 -2.14
C ILE A 267 -0.43 -9.98 -3.08
N ILE A 268 -1.33 -9.14 -2.56
CA ILE A 268 -1.97 -8.06 -3.32
C ILE A 268 -1.32 -6.75 -2.88
N PRO A 269 -0.39 -6.17 -3.63
CA PRO A 269 0.18 -4.87 -3.29
C PRO A 269 -0.93 -3.79 -3.27
N PRO A 270 -0.88 -2.82 -2.33
CA PRO A 270 -1.84 -1.73 -2.29
C PRO A 270 -1.98 -0.96 -3.60
N HIS A 271 -0.88 -0.63 -4.30
CA HIS A 271 -0.96 0.19 -5.52
C HIS A 271 -1.46 -0.59 -6.73
N GLN A 272 -1.23 -1.90 -6.75
CA GLN A 272 -1.80 -2.79 -7.76
C GLN A 272 -3.24 -3.20 -7.50
N LEU A 273 -3.79 -2.98 -6.31
CA LEU A 273 -5.13 -3.42 -5.92
C LEU A 273 -6.21 -3.25 -7.03
N PRO A 274 -6.26 -2.14 -7.80
CA PRO A 274 -7.24 -2.00 -8.88
C PRO A 274 -7.14 -3.06 -9.98
N SER A 275 -5.95 -3.57 -10.33
CA SER A 275 -5.74 -4.52 -11.43
C SER A 275 -6.25 -5.94 -11.13
N TYR A 276 -6.46 -6.27 -9.85
CA TYR A 276 -6.97 -7.58 -9.42
C TYR A 276 -8.48 -7.75 -9.61
N PHE A 277 -9.19 -6.66 -9.90
CA PHE A 277 -10.62 -6.71 -10.20
C PHE A 277 -10.85 -7.24 -11.62
N SER A 278 -11.95 -7.95 -11.85
CA SER A 278 -12.32 -8.39 -13.21
C SER A 278 -12.69 -7.19 -14.08
N ASP A 279 -12.57 -7.31 -15.41
CA ASP A 279 -12.78 -6.21 -16.36
C ASP A 279 -14.03 -5.37 -16.08
N SER A 280 -15.17 -6.03 -15.83
CA SER A 280 -16.43 -5.34 -15.49
C SER A 280 -16.40 -4.59 -14.15
N PHE A 281 -15.56 -5.04 -13.21
CA PHE A 281 -15.41 -4.47 -11.87
C PHE A 281 -14.12 -3.66 -11.66
N VAL A 282 -13.23 -3.54 -12.65
CA VAL A 282 -12.01 -2.73 -12.47
C VAL A 282 -12.43 -1.31 -12.13
N PRO A 283 -12.05 -0.76 -10.97
CA PRO A 283 -12.46 0.59 -10.60
C PRO A 283 -11.68 1.62 -11.41
N SER A 284 -12.27 2.79 -11.63
CA SER A 284 -11.61 3.91 -12.33
C SER A 284 -10.95 4.85 -11.33
N TYR A 285 -9.77 5.37 -11.65
CA TYR A 285 -9.13 6.42 -10.86
C TYR A 285 -9.89 7.75 -11.03
N LYS A 286 -10.60 8.18 -9.98
CA LYS A 286 -11.52 9.34 -10.03
C LYS A 286 -10.96 10.59 -9.39
N TYR A 287 -10.23 10.48 -8.28
CA TYR A 287 -9.76 11.65 -7.53
C TYR A 287 -8.35 11.45 -7.01
N LYS A 288 -7.50 12.48 -7.16
CA LYS A 288 -6.24 12.61 -6.44
C LYS A 288 -6.46 13.57 -5.27
N VAL A 289 -6.58 13.02 -4.06
CA VAL A 289 -6.82 13.82 -2.86
C VAL A 289 -5.48 14.21 -2.25
N THR A 290 -5.14 15.49 -2.27
CA THR A 290 -3.82 15.99 -1.87
C THR A 290 -3.80 16.71 -0.52
N SER A 291 -4.96 16.97 0.06
CA SER A 291 -5.08 17.60 1.37
C SER A 291 -6.41 17.27 2.05
N TYR A 292 -6.42 17.38 3.37
CA TYR A 292 -7.63 17.63 4.16
C TYR A 292 -7.54 19.06 4.65
#